data_AF-A0AAD9MRC5-F1
#
_entry.id   AF-A0AAD9MRC5-F1
#
_cell.length_a   1.000
_cell.length_b   1.000
_cell.length_c   1.000
_cell.angle_alpha   90.00
_cell.angle_beta   90.00
_cell.angle_gamma   90.00
#
_symmetry.space_group_name_H-M   'P 1'
#
loop_
_entity.id
_entity.type
_entity.pdbx_description
1 polymer ?
#
loop_
_entity_poly.entity_id
_entity_poly.type
_entity_poly.pdbx_seq_one_letter_code
_entity_poly.pdbx_strand_id
1 'polypeptide(L)'
;MPYRFNRENGGLVMKKIVPFIYLDIIDTDRAGSRREELLDMLPQINTHGMDCSLIFAGDDEEIKKAQNVTTVRTIPDRDFLRLTRNCTSYRRRGYMTKPVSDEEERYPIAYVVQIYKNLVQIERLLMATYRPQNWYCINVDLSMGEDVHLGMIAIASCFDNIVINSVDVACAKMSQVEADLTCMQLLYNKNKDWKYLITLAGQMFPLKTNLDMVLILKSLNGSNAVAAITKGRNLERWRHLPTPRLPVRLVKGGCHFAVTRSFVRYILFDKRAHQFKNWTSKTYFPDEHYFQSLSHSPKLQVPGAYTGWPENGENGYEQIMRHVIWCYGGAECGGKFIRCICIFGVADLRRMKNSNMMFVNKFYYDYEPMALTCMEQRHYQWTRQDILGMNDDRINITFYRNLPNVKHHIPSGLEN
;
A
#
# COMPACT_ATOMS: atom_id res chain seq x y z
N MET A 1 29.18 46.17 -48.37
CA MET A 1 30.27 47.18 -48.23
C MET A 1 29.93 48.10 -47.06
N PRO A 2 30.88 48.53 -46.20
CA PRO A 2 32.27 48.08 -46.07
C PRO A 2 32.67 47.60 -44.65
N TYR A 3 33.73 46.80 -44.68
CA TYR A 3 34.61 46.26 -43.65
C TYR A 3 34.97 47.15 -42.44
N ARG A 4 35.22 46.49 -41.29
CA ARG A 4 36.40 46.74 -40.46
C ARG A 4 36.95 45.43 -39.89
N PHE A 5 38.18 45.12 -40.28
CA PHE A 5 39.04 44.10 -39.67
C PHE A 5 39.70 44.69 -38.42
N ASN A 6 39.78 43.92 -37.34
CA ASN A 6 40.89 44.00 -36.39
C ASN A 6 41.25 42.57 -35.97
N ARG A 7 42.51 42.20 -36.24
CA ARG A 7 43.16 40.96 -35.82
C ARG A 7 43.93 41.26 -34.54
N GLU A 8 43.66 40.56 -33.45
CA GLU A 8 44.68 40.20 -32.45
C GLU A 8 44.41 38.81 -31.88
N ASN A 9 45.39 37.92 -32.07
CA ASN A 9 45.81 36.81 -31.21
C ASN A 9 44.84 35.66 -30.86
N GLY A 10 44.85 34.64 -31.72
CA GLY A 10 45.35 33.30 -31.37
C GLY A 10 44.82 32.60 -30.12
N GLY A 11 43.78 31.77 -30.31
CA GLY A 11 43.33 30.78 -29.32
C GLY A 11 42.13 29.99 -29.84
N LEU A 12 42.34 29.05 -30.76
CA LEU A 12 41.29 28.19 -31.30
C LEU A 12 40.90 27.13 -30.26
N VAL A 13 39.94 27.45 -29.38
CA VAL A 13 39.24 26.42 -28.60
C VAL A 13 38.23 25.76 -29.54
N MET A 14 38.58 24.59 -30.09
CA MET A 14 37.61 23.70 -30.73
C MET A 14 36.60 23.22 -29.68
N LYS A 15 35.52 23.97 -29.48
CA LYS A 15 34.29 23.41 -28.90
C LYS A 15 33.76 22.37 -29.89
N LYS A 16 33.94 21.09 -29.58
CA LYS A 16 33.19 20.00 -30.23
C LYS A 16 31.70 20.29 -30.03
N ILE A 17 31.05 20.78 -31.08
CA ILE A 17 29.60 20.73 -31.21
C ILE A 17 29.29 19.26 -31.47
N VAL A 18 28.95 18.52 -30.42
CA VAL A 18 28.32 17.21 -30.58
C VAL A 18 26.90 17.48 -31.10
N PRO A 19 26.46 16.90 -32.23
CA PRO A 19 25.14 17.18 -32.76
C PRO A 19 24.08 16.68 -31.77
N PHE A 20 23.13 17.55 -31.41
CA PHE A 20 21.96 17.23 -30.56
C PHE A 20 21.24 15.94 -30.99
N ILE A 21 21.24 15.64 -32.30
CA ILE A 21 20.64 14.44 -32.89
C ILE A 21 21.26 13.13 -32.34
N TYR A 22 22.55 13.12 -32.01
CA TYR A 22 23.21 11.91 -31.48
C TYR A 22 22.84 11.64 -30.01
N LEU A 23 22.57 12.71 -29.23
CA LEU A 23 22.10 12.58 -27.85
C LEU A 23 20.67 12.03 -27.81
N ASP A 24 19.78 12.53 -28.67
CA ASP A 24 18.39 12.05 -28.74
C ASP A 24 18.31 10.56 -29.15
N ILE A 25 19.13 10.11 -30.10
CA ILE A 25 19.18 8.70 -30.52
C ILE A 25 19.70 7.81 -29.37
N ILE A 26 20.78 8.22 -28.68
CA ILE A 26 21.31 7.48 -27.53
C ILE A 26 20.28 7.41 -26.39
N ASP A 27 19.52 8.48 -26.14
CA ASP A 27 18.50 8.51 -25.10
C ASP A 27 17.30 7.62 -25.46
N THR A 28 16.89 7.59 -26.73
CA THR A 28 15.85 6.65 -27.20
C THR A 28 16.29 5.19 -27.12
N ASP A 29 17.54 4.88 -27.46
CA ASP A 29 18.09 3.51 -27.36
C ASP A 29 18.22 3.07 -25.89
N ARG A 30 18.62 3.97 -24.99
CA ARG A 30 18.69 3.70 -23.54
C ARG A 30 17.31 3.52 -22.92
N ALA A 31 16.33 4.35 -23.32
CA ALA A 31 14.96 4.21 -22.87
C ALA A 31 14.33 2.89 -23.36
N GLY A 32 14.62 2.50 -24.61
CA GLY A 32 14.24 1.19 -25.16
C GLY A 32 14.84 0.03 -24.36
N SER A 33 16.15 0.07 -24.09
CA SER A 33 16.85 -0.97 -23.32
C SER A 33 16.36 -1.08 -21.87
N ARG A 34 16.10 0.04 -21.17
CA ARG A 34 15.52 0.05 -19.82
C ARG A 34 14.11 -0.56 -19.82
N ARG A 35 13.30 -0.24 -20.83
CA ARG A 35 11.94 -0.76 -20.98
C ARG A 35 11.93 -2.27 -21.18
N GLU A 36 12.76 -2.80 -22.06
CA GLU A 36 12.89 -4.25 -22.28
C GLU A 36 13.28 -4.98 -20.99
N GLU A 37 14.28 -4.45 -20.27
CA GLU A 37 14.71 -5.04 -19.00
C GLU A 37 13.59 -5.09 -17.95
N LEU A 38 12.78 -4.01 -17.84
CA LEU A 38 11.63 -3.97 -16.94
C LEU A 38 10.54 -4.96 -17.35
N LEU A 39 10.30 -5.15 -18.64
CA LEU A 39 9.35 -6.13 -19.15
C LEU A 39 9.78 -7.57 -18.84
N ASP A 40 11.09 -7.86 -18.91
CA ASP A 40 11.66 -9.17 -18.58
C ASP A 40 11.59 -9.50 -17.07
N MET A 41 11.46 -8.49 -16.21
CA MET A 41 11.25 -8.69 -14.76
C MET A 41 9.82 -9.08 -14.39
N LEU A 42 8.83 -8.88 -15.27
CA LEU A 42 7.44 -9.17 -14.95
C LEU A 42 7.22 -10.68 -14.80
N PRO A 43 6.60 -11.14 -13.69
CA PRO A 43 6.35 -12.55 -13.51
C PRO A 43 5.28 -13.07 -14.47
N GLN A 44 5.50 -14.27 -14.99
CA GLN A 44 4.50 -15.00 -15.76
C GLN A 44 3.54 -15.72 -14.80
N ILE A 45 2.30 -15.25 -14.74
CA ILE A 45 1.29 -15.83 -13.85
C ILE A 45 0.65 -17.04 -14.54
N ASN A 46 0.81 -18.22 -13.94
CA ASN A 46 0.14 -19.43 -14.39
C ASN A 46 -1.34 -19.39 -14.00
N THR A 47 -2.22 -19.11 -14.96
CA THR A 47 -3.67 -19.09 -14.72
C THR A 47 -4.32 -20.47 -14.85
N HIS A 48 -3.55 -21.54 -15.01
CA HIS A 48 -4.06 -22.91 -15.12
C HIS A 48 -5.11 -23.09 -16.24
N GLY A 49 -4.94 -22.36 -17.34
CA GLY A 49 -5.86 -22.39 -18.48
C GLY A 49 -7.15 -21.59 -18.27
N MET A 50 -7.19 -20.74 -17.23
CA MET A 50 -8.30 -19.81 -17.01
C MET A 50 -8.07 -18.46 -17.71
N ASP A 51 -9.15 -17.88 -18.23
CA ASP A 51 -9.20 -16.51 -18.72
C ASP A 51 -9.69 -15.56 -17.63
N CYS A 52 -8.75 -14.90 -16.94
CA CYS A 52 -9.10 -13.96 -15.89
C CYS A 52 -9.88 -12.74 -16.41
N SER A 53 -9.77 -12.38 -17.70
CA SER A 53 -10.52 -11.25 -18.26
C SER A 53 -12.02 -11.55 -18.29
N LEU A 54 -12.39 -12.79 -18.65
CA LEU A 54 -13.77 -13.27 -18.59
C LEU A 54 -14.29 -13.34 -17.14
N ILE A 55 -13.44 -13.78 -16.20
CA ILE A 55 -13.79 -13.80 -14.77
C ILE A 55 -14.06 -12.37 -14.24
N PHE A 56 -13.22 -11.39 -14.58
CA PHE A 56 -13.46 -9.98 -14.24
C PHE A 56 -14.68 -9.39 -14.97
N ALA A 57 -15.06 -9.93 -16.13
CA ALA A 57 -16.26 -9.56 -16.85
C ALA A 57 -17.54 -10.19 -16.26
N GLY A 58 -17.40 -11.18 -15.37
CA GLY A 58 -18.54 -11.87 -14.75
C GLY A 58 -19.07 -13.04 -15.57
N ASP A 59 -18.25 -13.65 -16.44
CA ASP A 59 -18.63 -14.82 -17.22
C ASP A 59 -18.87 -16.04 -16.30
N ASP A 60 -20.10 -16.55 -16.28
CA ASP A 60 -20.51 -17.60 -15.35
C ASP A 60 -19.84 -18.95 -15.63
N GLU A 61 -19.50 -19.26 -16.89
CA GLU A 61 -18.84 -20.52 -17.25
C GLU A 61 -17.38 -20.51 -16.78
N GLU A 62 -16.65 -19.44 -17.07
CA GLU A 62 -15.25 -19.30 -16.67
C GLU A 62 -15.11 -19.15 -15.16
N ILE A 63 -16.06 -18.49 -14.48
CA ILE A 63 -16.14 -18.45 -13.01
C ILE A 63 -16.28 -19.86 -12.44
N LYS A 64 -17.25 -20.66 -12.91
CA LYS A 64 -17.46 -22.04 -12.41
C LYS A 64 -16.24 -22.91 -12.66
N LYS A 65 -15.64 -22.79 -13.85
CA LYS A 65 -14.41 -23.51 -14.21
C LYS A 65 -13.25 -23.14 -13.29
N ALA A 66 -13.06 -21.87 -12.96
CA ALA A 66 -12.03 -21.42 -12.03
C ALA A 66 -12.32 -21.80 -10.56
N GLN A 67 -13.58 -21.87 -10.14
CA GLN A 67 -13.98 -22.36 -8.82
C GLN A 67 -13.68 -23.86 -8.63
N ASN A 68 -13.68 -24.64 -9.71
CA ASN A 68 -13.30 -26.06 -9.66
C ASN A 68 -11.79 -26.27 -9.41
N VAL A 69 -10.95 -25.24 -9.54
CA VAL A 69 -9.53 -25.30 -9.19
C VAL A 69 -9.40 -25.18 -7.67
N THR A 70 -9.33 -26.33 -6.99
CA THR A 70 -9.28 -26.38 -5.52
C THR A 70 -7.87 -26.22 -4.95
N THR A 71 -6.84 -26.53 -5.72
CA THR A 71 -5.44 -26.46 -5.27
C THR A 71 -4.54 -25.85 -6.34
N VAL A 72 -3.62 -25.01 -5.88
CA VAL A 72 -2.49 -24.51 -6.66
C VAL A 72 -1.24 -24.91 -5.90
N ARG A 73 -0.15 -25.21 -6.61
CA ARG A 73 1.12 -25.57 -5.98
C ARG A 73 1.64 -24.39 -5.16
N THR A 74 1.76 -24.58 -3.86
CA THR A 74 2.29 -23.59 -2.91
C THR A 74 3.64 -24.03 -2.37
N ILE A 75 4.34 -23.10 -1.71
CA ILE A 75 5.65 -23.32 -1.12
C ILE A 75 5.48 -23.46 0.39
N PRO A 76 5.90 -24.57 1.01
CA PRO A 76 5.85 -24.69 2.47
C PRO A 76 6.69 -23.61 3.16
N ASP A 77 6.28 -23.13 4.33
CA ASP A 77 6.99 -22.05 5.04
C ASP A 77 8.48 -22.39 5.28
N ARG A 78 8.80 -23.63 5.70
CA ARG A 78 10.17 -24.14 5.88
C ARG A 78 11.07 -24.02 4.65
N ASP A 79 10.50 -24.01 3.44
CA ASP A 79 11.26 -24.00 2.19
C ASP A 79 11.81 -22.60 1.87
N PHE A 80 11.27 -21.53 2.48
CA PHE A 80 11.72 -20.16 2.25
C PHE A 80 13.18 -19.94 2.68
N LEU A 81 13.65 -20.64 3.72
CA LEU A 81 15.07 -20.63 4.12
C LEU A 81 15.99 -21.14 3.01
N ARG A 82 15.56 -22.13 2.25
CA ARG A 82 16.32 -22.68 1.13
C ARG A 82 16.27 -21.74 -0.08
N LEU A 83 15.12 -21.16 -0.37
CA LEU A 83 14.90 -20.26 -1.51
C LEU A 83 15.71 -18.95 -1.39
N THR A 84 15.88 -18.45 -0.17
CA THR A 84 16.56 -17.17 0.12
C THR A 84 18.08 -17.30 0.24
N ARG A 85 18.64 -18.52 0.20
CA ARG A 85 20.12 -18.74 0.17
C ARG A 85 20.81 -17.99 -0.96
N ASN A 86 20.12 -17.80 -2.08
CA ASN A 86 20.60 -16.99 -3.19
C ASN A 86 19.60 -15.86 -3.45
N CYS A 87 19.87 -14.69 -2.87
CA CYS A 87 18.99 -13.53 -3.01
C CYS A 87 18.83 -13.04 -4.45
N THR A 88 19.83 -13.23 -5.32
CA THR A 88 19.70 -12.89 -6.75
C THR A 88 18.63 -13.77 -7.41
N SER A 89 18.66 -15.08 -7.14
CA SER A 89 17.62 -16.00 -7.63
C SER A 89 16.27 -15.75 -6.96
N TYR A 90 16.27 -15.42 -5.66
CA TYR A 90 15.04 -15.16 -4.91
C TYR A 90 14.29 -13.94 -5.44
N ARG A 91 14.99 -12.83 -5.67
CA ARG A 91 14.40 -11.59 -6.20
C ARG A 91 13.83 -11.76 -7.61
N ARG A 92 14.42 -12.63 -8.44
CA ARG A 92 13.91 -12.97 -9.79
C ARG A 92 12.57 -13.73 -9.80
N ARG A 93 12.00 -14.08 -8.64
CA ARG A 93 10.72 -14.80 -8.55
C ARG A 93 9.49 -13.92 -8.87
N GLY A 94 9.66 -12.62 -9.02
CA GLY A 94 8.58 -11.69 -9.35
C GLY A 94 8.70 -10.30 -8.72
N TYR A 95 9.83 -9.98 -8.08
CA TYR A 95 10.05 -8.66 -7.49
C TYR A 95 10.53 -7.66 -8.56
N MET A 96 9.84 -6.54 -8.67
CA MET A 96 10.31 -5.39 -9.45
C MET A 96 11.46 -4.72 -8.69
N THR A 97 12.71 -5.07 -9.05
CA THR A 97 13.93 -4.58 -8.38
C THR A 97 14.49 -3.29 -8.97
N LYS A 98 13.79 -2.71 -9.95
CA LYS A 98 14.06 -1.37 -10.49
C LYS A 98 12.80 -0.51 -10.45
N PRO A 99 12.92 0.82 -10.29
CA PRO A 99 11.78 1.72 -10.43
C PRO A 99 11.20 1.63 -11.85
N VAL A 100 9.88 1.41 -11.92
CA VAL A 100 9.13 1.31 -13.18
C VAL A 100 9.04 2.66 -13.89
N SER A 101 8.98 3.75 -13.13
CA SER A 101 8.97 5.11 -13.64
C SER A 101 9.73 6.07 -12.72
N ASP A 102 10.20 7.18 -13.28
CA ASP A 102 10.80 8.29 -12.53
C ASP A 102 9.83 8.91 -11.53
N GLU A 103 8.54 8.90 -11.88
CA GLU A 103 7.45 9.41 -11.04
C GLU A 103 7.35 8.59 -9.73
N GLU A 104 7.42 7.27 -9.85
CA GLU A 104 7.43 6.38 -8.68
C GLU A 104 8.74 6.46 -7.89
N GLU A 105 9.88 6.66 -8.55
CA GLU A 105 11.18 6.75 -7.89
C GLU A 105 11.27 7.97 -6.97
N ARG A 106 10.72 9.11 -7.40
CA ARG A 106 10.75 10.38 -6.65
C ARG A 106 9.68 10.49 -5.57
N TYR A 107 8.78 9.52 -5.45
CA TYR A 107 7.70 9.53 -4.47
C TYR A 107 7.66 8.23 -3.63
N PRO A 108 8.67 7.99 -2.76
CA PRO A 108 8.73 6.74 -2.00
C PRO A 108 7.56 6.58 -1.02
N ILE A 109 7.05 5.36 -0.92
CA ILE A 109 5.98 4.96 0.00
C ILE A 109 6.57 4.06 1.10
N ALA A 110 6.16 4.29 2.34
CA ALA A 110 6.44 3.40 3.45
C ALA A 110 5.23 2.46 3.71
N TYR A 111 5.49 1.22 4.07
CA TYR A 111 4.48 0.21 4.38
C TYR A 111 4.71 -0.37 5.76
N VAL A 112 3.64 -0.46 6.53
CA VAL A 112 3.58 -1.28 7.75
C VAL A 112 2.67 -2.46 7.46
N VAL A 113 3.21 -3.67 7.55
CA VAL A 113 2.48 -4.90 7.22
C VAL A 113 2.42 -5.78 8.45
N GLN A 114 1.21 -6.04 8.95
CA GLN A 114 1.00 -6.99 10.05
C GLN A 114 0.64 -8.38 9.53
N ILE A 115 1.37 -9.40 10.00
CA ILE A 115 1.23 -10.78 9.51
C ILE A 115 0.96 -11.75 10.66
N TYR A 116 0.06 -12.71 10.43
CA TYR A 116 -0.35 -13.72 11.43
C TYR A 116 -0.72 -15.08 10.81
N LYS A 117 -0.34 -15.37 9.55
CA LYS A 117 -0.72 -16.63 8.86
C LYS A 117 0.44 -17.45 8.27
N ASN A 118 0.86 -17.21 7.04
CA ASN A 118 1.83 -18.04 6.32
C ASN A 118 2.64 -17.20 5.35
N LEU A 119 3.83 -17.68 4.97
CA LEU A 119 4.79 -16.92 4.15
C LEU A 119 4.36 -16.81 2.69
N VAL A 120 3.66 -17.81 2.13
CA VAL A 120 3.20 -17.77 0.73
C VAL A 120 2.29 -16.58 0.46
N GLN A 121 1.30 -16.35 1.33
CA GLN A 121 0.41 -15.21 1.20
C GLN A 121 1.17 -13.88 1.30
N ILE A 122 2.17 -13.80 2.19
CA ILE A 122 2.97 -12.59 2.38
C ILE A 122 3.92 -12.35 1.19
N GLU A 123 4.56 -13.39 0.66
CA GLU A 123 5.40 -13.30 -0.53
C GLU A 123 4.59 -12.75 -1.71
N ARG A 124 3.35 -13.21 -1.91
CA ARG A 124 2.45 -12.70 -2.96
C ARG A 124 2.12 -11.21 -2.80
N LEU A 125 1.80 -10.76 -1.59
CA LEU A 125 1.58 -9.34 -1.29
C LEU A 125 2.86 -8.51 -1.50
N LEU A 126 4.01 -9.02 -1.03
CA LEU A 126 5.30 -8.35 -1.19
C LEU A 126 5.68 -8.24 -2.66
N MET A 127 5.58 -9.30 -3.47
CA MET A 127 5.91 -9.22 -4.90
C MET A 127 5.05 -8.17 -5.63
N ALA A 128 3.75 -8.08 -5.30
CA ALA A 128 2.87 -7.08 -5.91
C ALA A 128 3.19 -5.65 -5.47
N THR A 129 3.56 -5.43 -4.20
CA THR A 129 3.75 -4.07 -3.66
C THR A 129 5.20 -3.61 -3.64
N TYR A 130 6.18 -4.51 -3.77
CA TYR A 130 7.60 -4.21 -3.62
C TYR A 130 8.11 -3.30 -4.72
N ARG A 131 8.83 -2.25 -4.32
CA ARG A 131 9.67 -1.42 -5.18
C ARG A 131 10.96 -1.06 -4.44
N PRO A 132 12.09 -0.89 -5.14
CA PRO A 132 13.38 -0.65 -4.48
C PRO A 132 13.46 0.69 -3.74
N GLN A 133 12.69 1.71 -4.17
CA GLN A 133 12.66 3.01 -3.52
C GLN A 133 11.74 3.07 -2.29
N ASN A 134 10.75 2.17 -2.21
CA ASN A 134 9.79 2.12 -1.09
C ASN A 134 10.43 1.53 0.17
N TRP A 135 9.76 1.61 1.31
CA TRP A 135 10.25 1.09 2.59
C TRP A 135 9.21 0.21 3.25
N TYR A 136 9.61 -0.91 3.82
CA TYR A 136 8.69 -1.90 4.38
C TYR A 136 9.10 -2.26 5.79
N CYS A 137 8.18 -2.18 6.74
CA CYS A 137 8.30 -2.83 8.04
C CYS A 137 7.24 -3.89 8.17
N ILE A 138 7.68 -5.12 8.44
CA ILE A 138 6.80 -6.28 8.58
C ILE A 138 6.80 -6.68 10.04
N ASN A 139 5.64 -6.58 10.68
CA ASN A 139 5.42 -7.09 12.03
C ASN A 139 4.96 -8.55 11.97
N VAL A 140 5.81 -9.47 12.43
CA VAL A 140 5.52 -10.89 12.55
C VAL A 140 4.98 -11.16 13.95
N ASP A 141 3.73 -11.62 14.03
CA ASP A 141 3.11 -11.98 15.31
C ASP A 141 3.93 -13.09 16.01
N LEU A 142 4.27 -12.90 17.29
CA LEU A 142 5.06 -13.88 18.06
C LEU A 142 4.36 -15.23 18.26
N SER A 143 3.05 -15.30 18.05
CA SER A 143 2.30 -16.56 18.08
C SER A 143 2.54 -17.44 16.85
N MET A 144 3.25 -16.94 15.84
CA MET A 144 3.58 -17.70 14.63
C MET A 144 4.66 -18.76 14.87
N GLY A 145 4.66 -19.82 14.07
CA GLY A 145 5.65 -20.88 14.15
C GLY A 145 7.06 -20.42 13.76
N GLU A 146 8.07 -21.14 14.24
CA GLU A 146 9.49 -20.84 14.00
C GLU A 146 9.83 -20.73 12.50
N ASP A 147 9.28 -21.62 11.66
CA ASP A 147 9.45 -21.60 10.20
C ASP A 147 9.06 -20.24 9.59
N VAL A 148 7.98 -19.62 10.09
CA VAL A 148 7.51 -18.33 9.60
C VAL A 148 8.47 -17.21 10.05
N HIS A 149 8.87 -17.21 11.32
CA HIS A 149 9.81 -16.20 11.81
C HIS A 149 11.16 -16.27 11.08
N LEU A 150 11.75 -17.47 10.99
CA LEU A 150 13.02 -17.67 10.30
C LEU A 150 12.92 -17.39 8.80
N GLY A 151 11.85 -17.85 8.16
CA GLY A 151 11.61 -17.57 6.74
C GLY A 151 11.44 -16.07 6.46
N MET A 152 10.73 -15.34 7.31
CA MET A 152 10.54 -13.89 7.14
C MET A 152 11.85 -13.10 7.37
N ILE A 153 12.68 -13.52 8.33
CA ILE A 153 14.03 -12.96 8.50
C ILE A 153 14.88 -13.20 7.24
N ALA A 154 14.82 -14.41 6.68
CA ALA A 154 15.60 -14.77 5.50
C ALA A 154 15.09 -14.11 4.21
N ILE A 155 13.78 -13.86 4.09
CA ILE A 155 13.23 -13.05 3.00
C ILE A 155 13.72 -11.60 3.13
N ALA A 156 13.61 -11.01 4.32
CA ALA A 156 14.02 -9.62 4.54
C ALA A 156 15.50 -9.38 4.29
N SER A 157 16.37 -10.35 4.59
CA SER A 157 17.81 -10.23 4.33
C SER A 157 18.18 -10.13 2.84
N CYS A 158 17.25 -10.45 1.93
CA CYS A 158 17.43 -10.26 0.50
C CYS A 158 17.12 -8.84 -0.02
N PHE A 159 16.65 -7.93 0.84
CA PHE A 159 16.25 -6.58 0.46
C PHE A 159 16.72 -5.54 1.49
N ASP A 160 17.38 -4.49 1.01
CA ASP A 160 17.93 -3.45 1.89
C ASP A 160 16.85 -2.57 2.55
N ASN A 161 15.65 -2.55 1.96
CA ASN A 161 14.53 -1.69 2.31
C ASN A 161 13.38 -2.42 3.04
N ILE A 162 13.61 -3.66 3.50
CA ILE A 162 12.67 -4.42 4.33
C ILE A 162 13.27 -4.60 5.73
N VAL A 163 12.51 -4.21 6.76
CA VAL A 163 12.85 -4.42 8.17
C VAL A 163 11.80 -5.27 8.85
N ILE A 164 12.23 -6.13 9.78
CA ILE A 164 11.35 -7.00 10.56
C ILE A 164 11.19 -6.45 11.96
N ASN A 165 9.96 -6.54 12.46
CA ASN A 165 9.61 -6.39 13.86
C ASN A 165 8.83 -7.64 14.31
N SER A 166 8.89 -7.97 15.59
CA SER A 166 8.10 -9.07 16.16
C SER A 166 7.47 -8.63 17.47
N VAL A 167 6.14 -8.70 17.54
CA VAL A 167 5.34 -8.34 18.73
C VAL A 167 4.26 -9.39 18.89
N ASP A 168 3.96 -9.77 20.13
CA ASP A 168 2.80 -10.60 20.45
C ASP A 168 1.53 -9.75 20.33
N VAL A 169 0.74 -9.97 19.27
CA VAL A 169 -0.41 -9.13 18.95
C VAL A 169 -1.69 -9.78 19.46
N ALA A 170 -2.08 -9.38 20.68
CA ALA A 170 -3.39 -9.73 21.20
C ALA A 170 -4.52 -8.96 20.49
N CYS A 171 -5.51 -9.71 19.99
CA CYS A 171 -6.71 -9.17 19.34
C CYS A 171 -7.45 -8.18 20.26
N ALA A 172 -7.89 -7.04 19.71
CA ALA A 172 -8.62 -5.99 20.42
C ALA A 172 -7.84 -5.31 21.56
N LYS A 173 -6.51 -5.49 21.62
CA LYS A 173 -5.62 -4.91 22.63
C LYS A 173 -4.65 -3.89 22.02
N MET A 174 -3.99 -3.16 22.91
CA MET A 174 -3.05 -2.09 22.55
C MET A 174 -1.83 -2.59 21.75
N SER A 175 -1.47 -3.86 21.89
CA SER A 175 -0.39 -4.52 21.14
C SER A 175 -0.54 -4.36 19.62
N GLN A 176 -1.78 -4.32 19.10
CA GLN A 176 -2.06 -4.09 17.68
C GLN A 176 -1.56 -2.70 17.24
N VAL A 177 -1.82 -1.67 18.04
CA VAL A 177 -1.36 -0.30 17.81
C VAL A 177 0.15 -0.20 18.04
N GLU A 178 0.69 -0.91 19.02
CA GLU A 178 2.12 -0.88 19.35
C GLU A 178 2.98 -1.54 18.29
N ALA A 179 2.49 -2.60 17.64
CA ALA A 179 3.11 -3.17 16.44
C ALA A 179 3.24 -2.11 15.32
N ASP A 180 2.16 -1.36 15.04
CA ASP A 180 2.19 -0.30 14.04
C ASP A 180 3.17 0.83 14.44
N LEU A 181 3.10 1.30 15.69
CA LEU A 181 3.96 2.37 16.20
C LEU A 181 5.45 2.00 16.16
N THR A 182 5.77 0.75 16.48
CA THR A 182 7.16 0.24 16.44
C THR A 182 7.68 0.24 15.00
N CYS A 183 6.87 -0.25 14.06
CA CYS A 183 7.21 -0.19 12.64
C CYS A 183 7.32 1.24 12.11
N MET A 184 6.41 2.13 12.49
CA MET A 184 6.48 3.56 12.17
C MET A 184 7.81 4.17 12.66
N GLN A 185 8.24 3.85 13.89
CA GLN A 185 9.49 4.34 14.46
C GLN A 185 10.72 3.83 13.69
N LEU A 186 10.74 2.55 13.31
CA LEU A 186 11.82 1.96 12.51
C LEU A 186 11.93 2.64 11.14
N LEU A 187 10.81 2.76 10.43
CA LEU A 187 10.75 3.38 9.09
C LEU A 187 11.11 4.87 9.14
N TYR A 188 10.67 5.59 10.17
CA TYR A 188 10.98 7.00 10.37
C TYR A 188 12.48 7.25 10.57
N ASN A 189 13.16 6.34 11.27
CA ASN A 189 14.60 6.43 11.53
C ASN A 189 15.44 5.97 10.32
N LYS A 190 14.96 4.99 9.56
CA LYS A 190 15.67 4.41 8.42
C LYS A 190 15.73 5.34 7.21
N ASN A 191 14.65 6.07 6.94
CA ASN A 191 14.60 6.96 5.77
C ASN A 191 13.77 8.23 6.03
N LYS A 192 14.22 9.32 5.39
CA LYS A 192 13.61 10.66 5.53
C LYS A 192 12.78 11.09 4.32
N ASP A 193 12.86 10.35 3.23
CA ASP A 193 12.40 10.78 1.90
C ASP A 193 10.99 10.29 1.56
N TRP A 194 10.55 9.18 2.17
CA TRP A 194 9.19 8.66 1.97
C TRP A 194 8.13 9.69 2.35
N LYS A 195 7.04 9.70 1.58
CA LYS A 195 6.01 10.76 1.62
C LYS A 195 4.81 10.35 2.47
N TYR A 196 4.36 9.12 2.23
CA TYR A 196 3.21 8.52 2.88
C TYR A 196 3.56 7.16 3.46
N LEU A 197 2.87 6.80 4.54
CA LEU A 197 2.88 5.49 5.14
C LEU A 197 1.51 4.83 4.97
N ILE A 198 1.49 3.57 4.53
CA ILE A 198 0.28 2.75 4.33
C ILE A 198 0.32 1.56 5.29
N THR A 199 -0.78 1.33 6.03
CA THR A 199 -0.91 0.14 6.89
C THR A 199 -1.70 -0.98 6.22
N LEU A 200 -1.17 -2.20 6.25
CA LEU A 200 -1.72 -3.39 5.60
C LEU A 200 -1.77 -4.59 6.56
N ALA A 201 -2.69 -5.51 6.28
CA ALA A 201 -2.67 -6.86 6.81
C ALA A 201 -2.20 -7.84 5.73
N GLY A 202 -1.60 -8.96 6.13
CA GLY A 202 -1.06 -9.96 5.22
C GLY A 202 -2.05 -10.57 4.22
N GLN A 203 -3.37 -10.52 4.49
CA GLN A 203 -4.40 -11.08 3.61
C GLN A 203 -5.02 -10.04 2.65
N MET A 204 -4.45 -8.83 2.61
CA MET A 204 -4.82 -7.80 1.66
C MET A 204 -4.09 -8.02 0.34
N PHE A 205 -4.65 -7.46 -0.74
CA PHE A 205 -3.99 -7.41 -2.04
C PHE A 205 -4.23 -6.06 -2.72
N PRO A 206 -3.26 -5.48 -3.45
CA PRO A 206 -3.45 -4.21 -4.13
C PRO A 206 -4.47 -4.29 -5.28
N LEU A 207 -5.32 -3.27 -5.38
CA LEU A 207 -6.22 -3.02 -6.52
C LEU A 207 -5.64 -1.99 -7.50
N LYS A 208 -4.42 -1.52 -7.25
CA LYS A 208 -3.73 -0.42 -7.91
C LYS A 208 -2.26 -0.79 -8.06
N THR A 209 -1.61 -0.36 -9.13
CA THR A 209 -0.15 -0.53 -9.26
C THR A 209 0.58 0.43 -8.31
N ASN A 210 1.91 0.31 -8.19
CA ASN A 210 2.67 1.29 -7.41
C ASN A 210 2.60 2.70 -8.01
N LEU A 211 2.63 2.83 -9.35
CA LEU A 211 2.41 4.12 -10.03
C LEU A 211 1.03 4.69 -9.72
N ASP A 212 -0.02 3.88 -9.82
CA ASP A 212 -1.37 4.31 -9.43
C ASP A 212 -1.40 4.82 -7.98
N MET A 213 -0.81 4.08 -7.04
CA MET A 213 -0.75 4.48 -5.64
C MET A 213 0.00 5.80 -5.47
N VAL A 214 1.12 6.00 -6.16
CA VAL A 214 1.87 7.28 -6.14
C VAL A 214 0.98 8.43 -6.63
N LEU A 215 0.30 8.27 -7.77
CA LEU A 215 -0.57 9.30 -8.35
C LEU A 215 -1.78 9.60 -7.44
N ILE A 216 -2.36 8.57 -6.82
CA ILE A 216 -3.43 8.70 -5.83
C ILE A 216 -2.94 9.50 -4.62
N LEU A 217 -1.79 9.14 -4.04
CA LEU A 217 -1.25 9.77 -2.84
C LEU A 217 -0.81 11.22 -3.10
N LYS A 218 -0.23 11.53 -4.27
CA LYS A 218 0.00 12.91 -4.71
C LYS A 218 -1.31 13.70 -4.78
N SER A 219 -2.37 13.07 -5.29
CA SER A 219 -3.70 13.69 -5.36
C SER A 219 -4.34 13.96 -4.00
N LEU A 220 -3.82 13.37 -2.91
CA LEU A 220 -4.27 13.68 -1.55
C LEU A 220 -3.73 15.01 -1.02
N ASN A 221 -2.77 15.63 -1.71
CA ASN A 221 -2.23 16.96 -1.40
C ASN A 221 -1.87 17.14 0.08
N GLY A 222 -1.19 16.17 0.67
CA GLY A 222 -0.75 16.23 2.07
C GLY A 222 -1.84 15.91 3.11
N SER A 223 -3.06 15.56 2.71
CA SER A 223 -4.10 15.07 3.62
C SER A 223 -3.91 13.59 3.97
N ASN A 224 -4.41 13.16 5.14
CA ASN A 224 -4.41 11.76 5.53
C ASN A 224 -5.70 11.06 5.05
N ALA A 225 -5.59 9.82 4.59
CA ALA A 225 -6.72 8.95 4.28
C ALA A 225 -6.99 8.00 5.45
N VAL A 226 -7.78 8.47 6.42
CA VAL A 226 -8.16 7.73 7.63
C VAL A 226 -9.69 7.75 7.75
N ALA A 227 -10.32 6.58 7.84
CA ALA A 227 -11.79 6.50 7.91
C ALA A 227 -12.27 6.88 9.31
N ALA A 228 -13.46 7.47 9.42
CA ALA A 228 -14.05 7.79 10.72
C ALA A 228 -15.58 7.82 10.72
N ILE A 229 -16.17 7.35 11.81
CA ILE A 229 -17.60 7.44 12.10
C ILE A 229 -17.79 7.94 13.53
N THR A 230 -18.81 8.80 13.71
CA THR A 230 -19.15 9.33 15.03
C THR A 230 -20.38 8.64 15.61
N LYS A 231 -21.49 8.51 14.88
CA LYS A 231 -22.71 7.91 15.43
C LYS A 231 -22.53 6.44 15.83
N GLY A 232 -21.95 5.62 14.93
CA GLY A 232 -21.68 4.19 15.15
C GLY A 232 -20.36 3.86 15.86
N ARG A 233 -19.86 4.75 16.73
CA ARG A 233 -18.51 4.63 17.31
C ARG A 233 -18.35 3.60 18.43
N ASN A 234 -19.42 2.91 18.82
CA ASN A 234 -19.43 1.91 19.89
C ASN A 234 -18.89 2.46 21.23
N LEU A 235 -19.63 3.41 21.82
CA LEU A 235 -19.25 4.09 23.07
C LEU A 235 -18.88 3.14 24.22
N GLU A 236 -19.44 1.94 24.24
CA GLU A 236 -19.12 0.85 25.16
C GLU A 236 -17.61 0.55 25.27
N ARG A 237 -16.83 0.83 24.22
CA ARG A 237 -15.38 0.60 24.19
C ARG A 237 -14.59 1.48 25.16
N TRP A 238 -15.15 2.60 25.59
CA TRP A 238 -14.45 3.58 26.45
C TRP A 238 -15.35 4.40 27.38
N ARG A 239 -16.66 4.16 27.44
CA ARG A 239 -17.59 4.91 28.32
C ARG A 239 -17.28 4.75 29.81
N HIS A 240 -16.57 3.70 30.20
CA HIS A 240 -16.12 3.44 31.57
C HIS A 240 -14.92 4.32 31.98
N LEU A 241 -14.34 5.08 31.06
CA LEU A 241 -13.21 5.96 31.32
C LEU A 241 -13.65 7.43 31.43
N PRO A 242 -12.92 8.25 32.21
CA PRO A 242 -13.10 9.69 32.16
C PRO A 242 -12.74 10.22 30.77
N THR A 243 -13.39 11.32 30.36
CA THR A 243 -13.05 12.04 29.13
C THR A 243 -11.55 12.35 29.06
N PRO A 244 -10.88 12.13 27.90
CA PRO A 244 -9.49 12.51 27.74
C PRO A 244 -9.29 13.98 28.10
N ARG A 245 -8.24 14.29 28.88
CA ARG A 245 -7.82 15.68 29.18
C ARG A 245 -7.07 16.30 27.99
N LEU A 246 -7.64 16.18 26.80
CA LEU A 246 -7.15 16.67 25.53
C LEU A 246 -8.34 17.03 24.64
N PRO A 247 -8.23 18.00 23.73
CA PRO A 247 -9.29 18.36 22.80
C PRO A 247 -9.39 17.35 21.64
N VAL A 248 -9.45 16.05 21.99
CA VAL A 248 -9.59 14.94 21.05
C VAL A 248 -11.07 14.67 20.78
N ARG A 249 -11.41 14.55 19.50
CA ARG A 249 -12.69 14.02 19.05
C ARG A 249 -12.58 12.49 18.99
N LEU A 250 -13.31 11.80 19.86
CA LEU A 250 -13.36 10.34 19.85
C LEU A 250 -14.23 9.84 18.69
N VAL A 251 -13.60 9.15 17.75
CA VAL A 251 -14.24 8.55 16.57
C VAL A 251 -13.76 7.11 16.42
N LYS A 252 -14.56 6.29 15.75
CA LYS A 252 -14.17 4.93 15.32
C LYS A 252 -13.85 4.94 13.84
N GLY A 253 -12.99 4.08 13.34
CA GLY A 253 -12.83 3.82 11.91
C GLY A 253 -12.14 2.49 11.64
N GLY A 254 -11.64 2.31 10.43
CA GLY A 254 -10.92 1.09 10.06
C GLY A 254 -9.44 1.13 10.44
N CYS A 255 -8.85 -0.04 10.68
CA CYS A 255 -7.44 -0.20 11.10
C CYS A 255 -6.42 0.10 9.99
N HIS A 256 -6.87 0.21 8.74
CA HIS A 256 -6.02 0.45 7.57
C HIS A 256 -6.17 1.89 7.08
N PHE A 257 -5.05 2.60 6.92
CA PHE A 257 -4.98 4.01 6.59
C PHE A 257 -3.72 4.35 5.79
N ALA A 258 -3.75 5.51 5.12
CA ALA A 258 -2.59 6.15 4.51
C ALA A 258 -2.39 7.53 5.13
N VAL A 259 -1.21 7.78 5.68
CA VAL A 259 -0.89 8.99 6.46
C VAL A 259 0.43 9.58 6.03
N THR A 260 0.55 10.90 6.14
CA THR A 260 1.79 11.61 5.80
C THR A 260 2.92 11.29 6.77
N ARG A 261 4.17 11.45 6.32
CA ARG A 261 5.35 11.36 7.20
C ARG A 261 5.31 12.31 8.38
N SER A 262 4.77 13.51 8.20
CA SER A 262 4.55 14.49 9.27
C SER A 262 3.52 14.04 10.30
N PHE A 263 2.47 13.32 9.90
CA PHE A 263 1.53 12.70 10.83
C PHE A 263 2.23 11.63 11.68
N VAL A 264 3.04 10.77 11.05
CA VAL A 264 3.85 9.78 11.77
C VAL A 264 4.79 10.46 12.78
N ARG A 265 5.46 11.54 12.37
CA ARG A 265 6.29 12.35 13.29
C ARG A 265 5.48 12.86 14.49
N TYR A 266 4.28 13.38 14.26
CA TYR A 266 3.42 13.85 15.35
C TYR A 266 3.12 12.73 16.34
N ILE A 267 2.75 11.55 15.85
CA ILE A 267 2.40 10.40 16.69
C ILE A 267 3.59 9.93 17.54
N LEU A 268 4.80 9.91 16.96
CA LEU A 268 6.00 9.41 17.64
C LEU A 268 6.59 10.37 18.67
N PHE A 269 6.34 11.68 18.54
CA PHE A 269 7.08 12.69 19.31
C PHE A 269 6.23 13.75 20.01
N ASP A 270 4.96 13.95 19.65
CA ASP A 270 4.12 14.94 20.32
C ASP A 270 3.60 14.41 21.66
N LYS A 271 3.80 15.20 22.72
CA LYS A 271 3.38 14.84 24.09
C LYS A 271 1.88 14.54 24.18
N ARG A 272 1.05 15.21 23.37
CA ARG A 272 -0.41 15.00 23.32
C ARG A 272 -0.75 13.66 22.69
N ALA A 273 0.00 13.23 21.66
CA ALA A 273 -0.16 11.90 21.06
C ALA A 273 0.16 10.79 22.08
N HIS A 274 1.24 10.96 22.86
CA HIS A 274 1.60 10.03 23.95
C HIS A 274 0.58 10.03 25.09
N GLN A 275 0.11 11.20 25.52
CA GLN A 275 -0.95 11.31 26.53
C GLN A 275 -2.24 10.62 26.04
N PHE A 276 -2.60 10.78 24.77
CA PHE A 276 -3.75 10.08 24.20
C PHE A 276 -3.51 8.57 24.10
N LYS A 277 -2.31 8.11 23.70
CA LYS A 277 -1.92 6.68 23.70
C LYS A 277 -2.15 6.04 25.06
N ASN A 278 -1.72 6.73 26.14
CA ASN A 278 -1.89 6.26 27.52
C ASN A 278 -3.34 6.21 27.99
N TRP A 279 -4.21 7.04 27.42
CA TRP A 279 -5.66 6.95 27.66
C TRP A 279 -6.26 5.79 26.86
N THR A 280 -5.89 5.67 25.58
CA THR A 280 -6.40 4.65 24.66
C THR A 280 -5.98 3.23 25.05
N SER A 281 -4.85 3.05 25.72
CA SER A 281 -4.43 1.72 26.23
C SER A 281 -5.40 1.10 27.24
N LYS A 282 -6.33 1.88 27.80
CA LYS A 282 -7.35 1.45 28.77
C LYS A 282 -8.71 1.15 28.12
N THR A 283 -8.78 1.21 26.80
CA THR A 283 -9.99 1.00 25.99
C THR A 283 -10.01 -0.36 25.31
N TYR A 284 -11.14 -0.74 24.71
CA TYR A 284 -11.26 -1.93 23.86
C TYR A 284 -11.11 -1.58 22.38
N PHE A 285 -10.42 -2.42 21.59
CA PHE A 285 -10.16 -2.21 20.15
C PHE A 285 -9.46 -0.88 19.81
N PRO A 286 -8.34 -0.55 20.47
CA PRO A 286 -7.65 0.74 20.32
C PRO A 286 -7.20 1.05 18.89
N ASP A 287 -6.95 0.04 18.07
CA ASP A 287 -6.60 0.14 16.65
C ASP A 287 -7.71 0.74 15.78
N GLU A 288 -8.96 0.65 16.22
CA GLU A 288 -10.11 1.22 15.54
C GLU A 288 -10.47 2.64 15.98
N HIS A 289 -9.76 3.25 16.95
CA HIS A 289 -10.03 4.65 17.34
C HIS A 289 -8.81 5.50 17.72
N TYR A 290 -7.61 4.94 17.89
CA TYR A 290 -6.41 5.72 18.21
C TYR A 290 -6.02 6.67 17.07
N PHE A 291 -5.63 6.11 15.93
CA PHE A 291 -5.17 6.88 14.76
C PHE A 291 -6.29 7.74 14.18
N GLN A 292 -7.51 7.21 14.20
CA GLN A 292 -8.71 7.85 13.67
C GLN A 292 -9.06 9.08 14.50
N SER A 293 -9.06 8.99 15.83
CA SER A 293 -9.33 10.15 16.68
C SER A 293 -8.27 11.23 16.51
N LEU A 294 -6.98 10.89 16.42
CA LEU A 294 -5.92 11.87 16.15
C LEU A 294 -6.10 12.55 14.78
N SER A 295 -6.42 11.79 13.73
CA SER A 295 -6.61 12.31 12.38
C SER A 295 -7.92 13.07 12.16
N HIS A 296 -8.81 13.12 13.16
CA HIS A 296 -10.11 13.82 13.10
C HIS A 296 -10.29 14.84 14.24
N SER A 297 -9.19 15.25 14.87
CA SER A 297 -9.14 16.22 15.96
C SER A 297 -8.42 17.49 15.53
N PRO A 298 -9.06 18.39 14.75
CA PRO A 298 -8.39 19.59 14.21
C PRO A 298 -7.84 20.53 15.30
N LYS A 299 -8.45 20.53 16.50
CA LYS A 299 -7.95 21.31 17.65
C LYS A 299 -6.55 20.89 18.12
N LEU A 300 -6.10 19.69 17.77
CA LEU A 300 -4.74 19.23 18.04
C LEU A 300 -3.73 19.70 17.00
N GLN A 301 -4.17 20.27 15.87
CA GLN A 301 -3.30 20.72 14.77
C GLN A 301 -2.39 19.59 14.26
N VAL A 302 -2.95 18.37 14.15
CA VAL A 302 -2.21 17.21 13.65
C VAL A 302 -2.00 17.34 12.13
N PRO A 303 -0.78 17.22 11.61
CA PRO A 303 -0.50 17.30 10.17
C PRO A 303 -1.37 16.35 9.33
N GLY A 304 -2.02 16.88 8.30
CA GLY A 304 -2.90 16.14 7.39
C GLY A 304 -4.26 15.73 7.97
N ALA A 305 -4.60 16.12 9.21
CA ALA A 305 -5.87 15.75 9.84
C ALA A 305 -7.06 16.45 9.18
N TYR A 306 -8.17 15.72 9.04
CA TYR A 306 -9.42 16.24 8.49
C TYR A 306 -10.04 17.26 9.45
N THR A 307 -10.41 18.43 8.93
CA THR A 307 -10.98 19.53 9.73
C THR A 307 -12.50 19.51 9.76
N GLY A 308 -13.15 18.81 8.82
CA GLY A 308 -14.59 18.64 8.78
C GLY A 308 -15.14 17.68 9.84
N TRP A 309 -16.44 17.42 9.75
CA TRP A 309 -17.11 16.43 10.59
C TRP A 309 -17.20 15.07 9.86
N PRO A 310 -16.86 13.94 10.50
CA PRO A 310 -16.85 12.62 9.83
C PRO A 310 -18.23 12.08 9.42
N GLU A 311 -19.32 12.71 9.85
CA GLU A 311 -20.66 12.26 9.51
C GLU A 311 -21.12 12.87 8.17
N ASN A 312 -20.50 12.45 7.07
CA ASN A 312 -20.81 12.93 5.71
C ASN A 312 -21.55 11.88 4.84
N GLY A 313 -22.12 10.85 5.47
CA GLY A 313 -22.94 9.80 4.83
C GLY A 313 -23.50 8.82 5.86
N GLU A 314 -24.32 7.85 5.43
CA GLU A 314 -24.98 6.86 6.30
C GLU A 314 -23.97 5.96 7.04
N ASN A 315 -22.79 5.73 6.45
CA ASN A 315 -21.72 4.88 7.00
C ASN A 315 -20.56 5.69 7.64
N GLY A 316 -20.76 6.99 7.88
CA GLY A 316 -19.69 7.91 8.25
C GLY A 316 -18.74 8.22 7.08
N TYR A 317 -17.51 8.59 7.40
CA TYR A 317 -16.49 8.97 6.43
C TYR A 317 -15.65 7.75 6.03
N GLU A 318 -16.05 7.13 4.92
CA GLU A 318 -15.30 6.05 4.28
C GLU A 318 -14.14 6.59 3.43
N GLN A 319 -13.05 5.83 3.34
CA GLN A 319 -11.81 6.23 2.69
C GLN A 319 -11.35 5.21 1.65
N ILE A 320 -10.42 5.64 0.80
CA ILE A 320 -9.87 4.93 -0.35
C ILE A 320 -8.93 3.75 -0.03
N MET A 321 -8.95 3.24 1.20
CA MET A 321 -7.95 2.28 1.66
C MET A 321 -8.21 0.88 1.19
N ARG A 322 -9.41 0.34 1.47
CA ARG A 322 -9.71 -1.06 1.21
C ARG A 322 -11.16 -1.28 0.83
N HIS A 323 -11.36 -2.13 -0.17
CA HIS A 323 -12.64 -2.73 -0.45
C HIS A 323 -12.87 -3.91 0.51
N VAL A 324 -13.97 -3.87 1.28
CA VAL A 324 -14.38 -4.91 2.24
C VAL A 324 -15.87 -5.11 2.14
N ILE A 325 -16.32 -6.37 2.14
CA ILE A 325 -17.73 -6.71 2.31
C ILE A 325 -17.95 -7.27 3.72
N TRP A 326 -18.85 -6.63 4.46
CA TRP A 326 -19.31 -7.08 5.77
C TRP A 326 -20.60 -7.87 5.63
N CYS A 327 -20.88 -8.83 6.52
CA CYS A 327 -22.07 -9.69 6.46
C CYS A 327 -23.40 -9.00 6.82
N TYR A 328 -23.38 -7.68 7.09
CA TYR A 328 -24.56 -6.91 7.46
C TYR A 328 -25.35 -6.45 6.21
N GLY A 329 -26.61 -6.06 6.41
CA GLY A 329 -27.40 -5.41 5.36
C GLY A 329 -27.72 -6.26 4.13
N GLY A 330 -27.71 -7.59 4.26
CA GLY A 330 -27.98 -8.51 3.14
C GLY A 330 -26.86 -8.57 2.09
N ALA A 331 -25.66 -8.13 2.44
CA ALA A 331 -24.55 -8.10 1.50
C ALA A 331 -24.17 -9.51 1.01
N GLU A 332 -24.12 -9.68 -0.30
CA GLU A 332 -23.68 -10.91 -0.93
C GLU A 332 -22.16 -11.03 -0.92
N CYS A 333 -21.63 -12.23 -0.66
CA CYS A 333 -20.22 -12.58 -0.79
C CYS A 333 -20.13 -13.77 -1.74
N GLY A 334 -19.40 -13.62 -2.85
CA GLY A 334 -19.16 -14.69 -3.82
C GLY A 334 -18.18 -15.76 -3.34
N GLY A 335 -17.50 -15.52 -2.21
CA GLY A 335 -16.73 -16.50 -1.45
C GLY A 335 -17.42 -16.91 -0.15
N LYS A 336 -16.75 -16.69 1.00
CA LYS A 336 -17.29 -17.07 2.33
C LYS A 336 -17.08 -16.01 3.39
N PHE A 337 -17.99 -15.92 4.36
CA PHE A 337 -17.81 -15.03 5.52
C PHE A 337 -17.00 -15.72 6.62
N ILE A 338 -15.98 -15.01 7.14
CA ILE A 338 -15.25 -15.40 8.35
C ILE A 338 -15.24 -14.20 9.30
N ARG A 339 -15.86 -14.36 10.47
CA ARG A 339 -16.05 -13.27 11.46
C ARG A 339 -16.70 -12.02 10.84
N CYS A 340 -17.77 -12.23 10.07
CA CYS A 340 -18.52 -11.19 9.36
C CYS A 340 -17.75 -10.39 8.30
N ILE A 341 -16.58 -10.87 7.85
CA ILE A 341 -15.83 -10.29 6.74
C ILE A 341 -15.79 -11.31 5.60
N CYS A 342 -16.14 -10.88 4.38
CA CYS A 342 -16.04 -11.70 3.19
C CYS A 342 -14.57 -12.04 2.89
N ILE A 343 -14.29 -13.34 2.78
CA ILE A 343 -13.11 -13.87 2.10
C ILE A 343 -13.52 -13.98 0.64
N PHE A 344 -12.99 -13.10 -0.19
CA PHE A 344 -13.39 -13.00 -1.58
C PHE A 344 -13.05 -14.28 -2.35
N GLY A 345 -14.01 -14.76 -3.14
CA GLY A 345 -13.85 -15.85 -4.08
C GLY A 345 -13.69 -15.36 -5.53
N VAL A 346 -13.69 -16.29 -6.48
CA VAL A 346 -13.60 -16.02 -7.93
C VAL A 346 -14.77 -15.14 -8.39
N ALA A 347 -15.99 -15.44 -7.92
CA ALA A 347 -17.20 -14.72 -8.31
C ALA A 347 -17.24 -13.25 -7.83
N ASP A 348 -16.39 -12.88 -6.86
CA ASP A 348 -16.30 -11.50 -6.38
C ASP A 348 -15.40 -10.61 -7.25
N LEU A 349 -14.54 -11.18 -8.09
CA LEU A 349 -13.56 -10.41 -8.87
C LEU A 349 -14.20 -9.36 -9.77
N ARG A 350 -15.40 -9.64 -10.32
CA ARG A 350 -16.19 -8.68 -11.11
C ARG A 350 -16.43 -7.35 -10.39
N ARG A 351 -16.57 -7.37 -9.06
CA ARG A 351 -16.80 -6.17 -8.23
C ARG A 351 -15.54 -5.33 -8.05
N MET A 352 -14.37 -5.93 -8.26
CA MET A 352 -13.08 -5.28 -8.10
C MET A 352 -12.64 -4.53 -9.38
N LYS A 353 -13.36 -4.68 -10.49
CA LYS A 353 -13.03 -4.06 -11.78
C LYS A 353 -12.90 -2.54 -11.69
N ASN A 354 -13.88 -1.87 -11.10
CA ASN A 354 -14.00 -0.41 -11.10
C ASN A 354 -13.86 0.21 -9.70
N SER A 355 -13.25 -0.51 -8.75
CA SER A 355 -13.12 -0.02 -7.37
C SER A 355 -12.12 1.12 -7.29
N ASN A 356 -12.50 2.23 -6.65
CA ASN A 356 -11.61 3.36 -6.35
C ASN A 356 -10.70 3.11 -5.12
N MET A 357 -10.82 1.96 -4.47
CA MET A 357 -9.97 1.59 -3.34
C MET A 357 -8.56 1.21 -3.81
N MET A 358 -7.55 1.48 -2.97
CA MET A 358 -6.15 1.08 -3.23
C MET A 358 -5.92 -0.41 -3.00
N PHE A 359 -6.62 -1.01 -2.03
CA PHE A 359 -6.49 -2.43 -1.70
C PHE A 359 -7.85 -3.11 -1.59
N VAL A 360 -7.81 -4.43 -1.46
CA VAL A 360 -8.96 -5.27 -1.13
C VAL A 360 -8.63 -6.12 0.09
N ASN A 361 -9.59 -6.30 0.98
CA ASN A 361 -9.49 -7.14 2.16
C ASN A 361 -10.74 -8.04 2.26
N LYS A 362 -10.63 -9.36 2.12
CA LYS A 362 -9.39 -10.15 2.12
C LYS A 362 -9.48 -11.40 1.25
N PHE A 363 -8.31 -11.91 0.87
CA PHE A 363 -8.14 -13.21 0.22
C PHE A 363 -7.43 -14.18 1.15
N TYR A 364 -7.73 -15.48 1.02
CA TYR A 364 -6.85 -16.52 1.51
C TYR A 364 -6.29 -17.28 0.32
N TYR A 365 -4.96 -17.41 0.22
CA TYR A 365 -4.28 -18.09 -0.87
C TYR A 365 -4.72 -19.55 -1.09
N ASP A 366 -5.28 -20.19 -0.07
CA ASP A 366 -5.75 -21.58 -0.02
C ASP A 366 -7.28 -21.72 -0.16
N TYR A 367 -7.99 -20.62 -0.43
CA TYR A 367 -9.43 -20.63 -0.68
C TYR A 367 -9.72 -20.02 -2.04
N GLU A 368 -10.32 -20.82 -2.94
CA GLU A 368 -10.55 -20.45 -4.34
C GLU A 368 -9.31 -19.78 -4.96
N PRO A 369 -8.17 -20.47 -5.03
CA PRO A 369 -6.86 -19.87 -5.30
C PRO A 369 -6.79 -19.05 -6.60
N MET A 370 -7.65 -19.38 -7.58
CA MET A 370 -7.78 -18.62 -8.82
C MET A 370 -8.21 -17.17 -8.61
N ALA A 371 -8.91 -16.85 -7.51
CA ALA A 371 -9.26 -15.47 -7.19
C ALA A 371 -8.00 -14.60 -7.02
N LEU A 372 -7.04 -15.06 -6.21
CA LEU A 372 -5.80 -14.34 -5.98
C LEU A 372 -4.86 -14.43 -7.20
N THR A 373 -4.83 -15.55 -7.93
CA THR A 373 -4.04 -15.71 -9.17
C THR A 373 -4.50 -14.73 -10.25
N CYS A 374 -5.81 -14.55 -10.45
CA CYS A 374 -6.32 -13.58 -11.41
C CYS A 374 -6.09 -12.13 -10.98
N MET A 375 -6.13 -11.84 -9.67
CA MET A 375 -5.71 -10.54 -9.15
C MET A 375 -4.24 -10.23 -9.45
N GLU A 376 -3.34 -11.21 -9.29
CA GLU A 376 -1.93 -11.06 -9.65
C GLU A 376 -1.74 -10.84 -11.14
N GLN A 377 -2.37 -11.66 -11.99
CA GLN A 377 -2.25 -11.51 -13.45
C GLN A 377 -2.64 -10.10 -13.88
N ARG A 378 -3.79 -9.62 -13.40
CA ARG A 378 -4.25 -8.25 -13.70
C ARG A 378 -3.28 -7.20 -13.18
N HIS A 379 -2.78 -7.35 -11.95
CA HIS A 379 -1.83 -6.40 -11.37
C HIS A 379 -0.54 -6.27 -12.21
N TYR A 380 0.01 -7.38 -12.69
CA TYR A 380 1.22 -7.35 -13.53
C TYR A 380 0.94 -6.92 -14.98
N GLN A 381 -0.25 -7.20 -15.53
CA GLN A 381 -0.69 -6.61 -16.80
C GLN A 381 -0.77 -5.08 -16.71
N TRP A 382 -1.26 -4.55 -15.59
CA TRP A 382 -1.28 -3.10 -15.36
C TRP A 382 0.12 -2.52 -15.12
N THR A 383 0.99 -3.25 -14.42
CA THR A 383 2.40 -2.85 -14.30
C THR A 383 3.10 -2.84 -15.66
N ARG A 384 2.77 -3.78 -16.56
CA ARG A 384 3.21 -3.76 -17.96
C ARG A 384 2.75 -2.49 -18.68
N GLN A 385 1.50 -2.09 -18.50
CA GLN A 385 0.98 -0.84 -19.07
C GLN A 385 1.73 0.38 -18.54
N ASP A 386 2.12 0.40 -17.27
CA ASP A 386 2.95 1.47 -16.70
C ASP A 386 4.31 1.56 -17.40
N ILE A 387 4.98 0.42 -17.59
CA ILE A 387 6.27 0.33 -18.30
C ILE A 387 6.13 0.82 -19.75
N LEU A 388 5.01 0.52 -20.40
CA LEU A 388 4.73 0.90 -21.78
C LEU A 388 4.21 2.35 -21.92
N GLY A 389 3.86 3.02 -20.82
CA GLY A 389 3.22 4.35 -20.86
C GLY A 389 1.80 4.30 -21.43
N MET A 390 1.07 3.21 -21.20
CA MET A 390 -0.28 2.95 -21.69
C MET A 390 -1.30 2.86 -20.54
N ASN A 391 -1.16 3.74 -19.56
CA ASN A 391 -1.94 3.74 -18.32
C ASN A 391 -2.91 4.92 -18.20
N ASP A 392 -3.04 5.71 -19.27
CA ASP A 392 -4.00 6.81 -19.35
C ASP A 392 -5.42 6.30 -19.02
N ASP A 393 -6.16 7.09 -18.25
CA ASP A 393 -7.53 6.85 -17.80
C ASP A 393 -7.77 5.62 -16.90
N ARG A 394 -6.73 4.87 -16.48
CA ARG A 394 -6.90 3.72 -15.57
C ARG A 394 -7.45 4.11 -14.20
N ILE A 395 -7.11 5.30 -13.72
CA ILE A 395 -7.57 5.85 -12.44
C ILE A 395 -8.20 7.23 -12.62
N ASN A 396 -9.34 7.45 -11.95
CA ASN A 396 -10.00 8.75 -11.94
C ASN A 396 -9.33 9.68 -10.91
N ILE A 397 -8.27 10.39 -11.32
CA ILE A 397 -7.55 11.36 -10.47
C ILE A 397 -8.49 12.44 -9.89
N THR A 398 -9.48 12.87 -10.67
CA THR A 398 -10.48 13.86 -10.24
C THR A 398 -11.29 13.38 -9.05
N PHE A 399 -11.61 12.08 -8.96
CA PHE A 399 -12.26 11.50 -7.77
C PHE A 399 -11.41 11.73 -6.51
N TYR A 400 -10.11 11.38 -6.57
CA TYR A 400 -9.21 11.49 -5.42
C TYR A 400 -8.97 12.94 -4.98
N ARG A 401 -8.74 13.86 -5.94
CA ARG A 401 -8.57 15.29 -5.65
C ARG A 401 -9.81 15.94 -5.02
N ASN A 402 -10.98 15.37 -5.26
CA ASN A 402 -12.24 15.90 -4.75
C ASN A 402 -12.67 15.33 -3.40
N LEU A 403 -11.90 14.41 -2.81
CA LEU A 403 -12.23 13.84 -1.51
C LEU A 403 -12.30 14.93 -0.42
N PRO A 404 -13.21 14.81 0.57
CA PRO A 404 -13.38 15.82 1.61
C PRO A 404 -12.11 16.15 2.40
N ASN A 405 -11.28 15.14 2.73
CA ASN A 405 -9.99 15.35 3.39
C ASN A 405 -9.02 16.18 2.57
N VAL A 406 -9.01 16.04 1.25
CA VAL A 406 -8.15 16.84 0.38
C VAL A 406 -8.55 18.32 0.44
N LYS A 407 -9.85 18.60 0.46
CA LYS A 407 -10.39 19.97 0.53
C LYS A 407 -10.27 20.61 1.91
N HIS A 408 -10.31 19.80 2.97
CA HIS A 408 -10.42 20.28 4.35
C HIS A 408 -9.47 19.54 5.29
N HIS A 409 -8.18 19.88 5.27
CA HIS A 409 -7.21 19.31 6.19
C HIS A 409 -6.28 20.37 6.79
N ILE A 410 -5.63 20.01 7.90
CA ILE A 410 -4.50 20.75 8.44
C ILE A 410 -3.28 20.52 7.52
N PRO A 411 -2.62 21.56 6.97
CA PRO A 411 -1.46 21.39 6.10
C PRO A 411 -0.38 20.52 6.74
N SER A 412 0.18 19.60 5.96
CA SER A 412 1.24 18.69 6.41
C SER A 412 2.65 19.18 6.12
N GLY A 413 2.79 20.24 5.30
CA GLY A 413 4.08 20.68 4.76
C GLY A 413 4.63 19.76 3.67
N LEU A 414 3.84 18.78 3.22
CA LEU A 414 4.12 18.01 2.02
C LEU A 414 3.61 18.82 0.83
N GLU A 415 4.50 19.57 0.19
CA GLU A 415 4.22 20.23 -1.09
C GLU A 415 4.42 19.21 -2.22
N ASN A 416 3.55 19.29 -3.25
CA ASN A 416 3.51 18.35 -4.38
C ASN A 416 4.70 18.49 -5.34
#